data_AF-N2BEH6-F1
#
_entry.id   AF-N2BEH6-F1
#
_cell.length_a   1.000
_cell.length_b   1.000
_cell.length_c   1.000
_cell.angle_alpha   90.00
_cell.angle_beta   90.00
_cell.angle_gamma   90.00
#
_symmetry.space_group_name_H-M   'P 1'
#
loop_
_entity.id
_entity.type
_entity.pdbx_description
1 polymer ?
#
loop_
_entity_poly.entity_id
_entity_poly.type
_entity_poly.pdbx_seq_one_letter_code
_entity_poly.pdbx_strand_id
1 'polypeptide(L)' 'MKICPKCRGKFERLPAVSRSDNKTMICDECGTMEALDNFPGRILIPQERVRITVMATGNKWAMENFNAVHN' A
#
# COMPACT_ATOMS: atom_id res chain seq x y z
N MET A 1 -9.96 6.88 -30.58
CA MET A 1 -8.84 6.10 -29.99
C MET A 1 -8.01 7.04 -29.13
N LYS A 2 -7.71 6.68 -27.88
CA LYS A 2 -6.93 7.46 -26.92
C LYS A 2 -5.65 6.72 -26.55
N ILE A 3 -4.60 7.45 -26.19
CA ILE A 3 -3.32 6.89 -25.75
C ILE A 3 -3.19 7.13 -24.25
N CYS A 4 -2.93 6.07 -23.47
CA CYS A 4 -2.66 6.23 -22.05
C CYS A 4 -1.32 6.95 -21.85
N PRO A 5 -1.25 8.06 -21.08
CA PRO A 5 -0.01 8.79 -20.89
C PRO A 5 1.02 8.04 -20.04
N LYS A 6 0.62 7.01 -19.28
CA LYS A 6 1.53 6.17 -18.47
C LYS A 6 2.18 5.05 -19.26
N CYS A 7 1.39 4.13 -19.83
CA CYS A 7 1.91 2.95 -20.53
C CYS A 7 2.05 3.13 -22.05
N ARG A 8 1.53 4.25 -22.62
CA ARG A 8 1.49 4.53 -24.06
C ARG A 8 0.67 3.54 -24.89
N GLY A 9 -0.14 2.69 -24.26
CA GLY A 9 -1.10 1.80 -24.93
C GLY A 9 -2.24 2.57 -25.60
N LYS A 10 -2.81 1.99 -26.65
CA LYS A 10 -3.96 2.53 -27.40
C LYS A 10 -5.25 1.89 -26.88
N PHE A 11 -6.23 2.71 -26.51
CA PHE A 11 -7.51 2.26 -25.97
C PHE A 11 -8.67 2.99 -26.65
N GLU A 12 -9.86 2.40 -26.65
CA GLU A 12 -11.08 3.09 -27.13
C GLU A 12 -11.42 4.30 -26.25
N ARG A 13 -11.29 4.11 -24.94
CA ARG A 13 -11.47 5.13 -23.90
C ARG A 13 -10.46 4.92 -22.76
N LEU A 14 -10.25 5.97 -21.97
CA LEU A 14 -9.45 5.92 -20.74
C LEU A 14 -10.44 6.03 -19.58
N PRO A 15 -10.71 4.94 -18.83
CA PRO A 15 -11.79 4.90 -17.84
C PRO A 15 -11.39 5.38 -16.45
N ALA A 16 -10.09 5.49 -16.14
CA ALA A 16 -9.59 5.80 -14.81
C ALA A 16 -8.97 7.21 -14.74
N VAL A 17 -9.04 7.84 -13.57
CA VAL A 17 -8.31 9.09 -13.26
C VAL A 17 -7.10 8.72 -12.41
N SER A 18 -5.94 9.30 -12.74
CA SER A 18 -4.67 9.18 -12.02
C SER A 18 -4.81 9.59 -10.56
N ARG A 19 -4.42 8.73 -9.62
CA ARG A 19 -4.37 9.00 -8.17
C ARG A 19 -3.24 9.94 -7.79
N SER A 20 -2.22 10.11 -8.65
CA SER A 20 -1.09 11.01 -8.39
C SER A 20 -1.49 12.49 -8.48
N ASP A 21 -2.45 12.83 -9.34
CA ASP A 21 -2.83 14.22 -9.63
C ASP A 21 -4.35 14.48 -9.63
N ASN A 22 -5.18 13.44 -9.51
CA ASN A 22 -6.65 13.47 -9.56
C ASN A 22 -7.23 14.18 -10.80
N LYS A 23 -6.50 14.21 -11.91
CA LYS A 23 -6.89 14.94 -13.14
C LYS A 23 -6.64 14.15 -14.42
N THR A 24 -5.51 13.45 -14.51
CA THR A 24 -5.09 12.80 -15.76
C THR A 24 -5.85 11.51 -16.00
N MET A 25 -6.54 11.40 -17.15
CA MET A 25 -7.20 10.15 -17.55
C MET A 25 -6.16 9.10 -17.98
N ILE A 26 -6.28 7.87 -17.48
CA ILE A 26 -5.38 6.73 -17.73
C ILE A 26 -6.18 5.44 -18.04
N CYS A 27 -5.50 4.38 -18.48
CA CYS A 27 -6.15 3.07 -18.64
C CYS A 27 -6.49 2.45 -17.29
N ASP A 28 -7.39 1.48 -17.31
CA ASP A 28 -7.81 0.66 -16.17
C ASP A 28 -6.64 -0.09 -15.51
N GLU A 29 -5.73 -0.66 -16.29
CA GLU A 29 -4.56 -1.36 -15.78
C GLU A 29 -3.64 -0.43 -14.98
N CYS A 30 -3.25 0.72 -15.57
CA CYS A 30 -2.45 1.72 -14.87
C CYS A 30 -3.17 2.27 -13.64
N GLY A 31 -4.49 2.48 -13.72
CA GLY A 31 -5.28 2.93 -12.58
C GLY A 31 -5.37 1.89 -11.45
N THR A 32 -5.34 0.60 -11.77
CA THR A 32 -5.31 -0.49 -10.78
C THR A 32 -3.96 -0.58 -10.10
N MET A 33 -2.86 -0.47 -10.86
CA MET A 33 -1.50 -0.43 -10.29
C MET A 33 -1.33 0.74 -9.32
N GLU A 34 -1.77 1.94 -9.68
CA GLU A 34 -1.74 3.07 -8.73
C GLU A 34 -2.58 2.84 -7.47
N ALA A 35 -3.68 2.11 -7.58
CA ALA A 35 -4.50 1.78 -6.41
C ALA A 35 -3.77 0.83 -5.46
N LEU A 36 -3.06 -0.16 -6.01
CA LEU A 36 -2.26 -1.12 -5.27
C LEU A 36 -1.01 -0.47 -4.66
N ASP A 37 -0.33 0.41 -5.39
CA ASP A 37 0.83 1.16 -4.89
C ASP A 37 0.45 2.09 -3.72
N ASN A 38 -0.75 2.67 -3.77
CA ASN A 38 -1.30 3.46 -2.67
C ASN A 38 -1.89 2.62 -1.53
N PHE A 39 -1.95 1.30 -1.68
CA PHE A 39 -2.42 0.44 -0.61
C PHE A 39 -1.26 0.28 0.39
N PRO A 40 -1.37 0.80 1.64
CA PRO A 40 -0.31 0.61 2.62
C PRO A 40 -0.17 -0.89 2.89
N GLY A 41 0.91 -1.47 2.39
CA GLY A 41 1.17 -2.92 2.32
C GLY A 41 1.39 -3.63 3.65
N ARG A 42 0.84 -3.14 4.76
CA ARG A 42 0.83 -3.87 6.03
C ARG A 42 -0.53 -3.76 6.69
N ILE A 43 -1.40 -4.71 6.36
CA ILE A 43 -2.42 -5.13 7.33
C ILE A 43 -1.66 -5.84 8.45
N LEU A 44 -1.34 -5.09 9.50
CA LEU A 44 -0.69 -5.66 10.67
C LEU A 44 -1.68 -6.60 11.36
N ILE A 45 -1.27 -7.84 11.54
CA ILE A 45 -2.03 -8.77 12.39
C ILE A 45 -2.01 -8.24 13.85
N PRO A 46 -2.97 -8.62 14.71
CA PRO A 46 -3.01 -8.13 16.09
C PRO A 46 -1.66 -8.22 16.82
N GLN A 47 -0.92 -9.30 16.61
CA GLN A 47 0.40 -9.56 17.21
C GLN A 47 1.45 -8.55 16.72
N GLU A 48 1.48 -8.24 15.43
CA GLU A 48 2.42 -7.26 14.88
C GLU A 48 2.13 -5.84 15.37
N ARG A 49 0.85 -5.48 15.54
CA ARG A 49 0.47 -4.20 16.14
C ARG A 49 1.00 -4.09 17.58
N VAL A 50 0.78 -5.12 18.38
CA VAL A 50 1.28 -5.17 19.77
C VAL A 50 2.80 -5.16 19.80
N ARG A 51 3.46 -5.91 18.91
CA ARG A 51 4.93 -5.95 18.79
C ARG A 51 5.51 -4.56 18.59
N ILE A 52 4.95 -3.74 17.69
CA ILE A 52 5.39 -2.36 17.45
C ILE A 52 5.29 -1.53 18.74
N THR A 53 4.15 -1.59 19.43
CA THR A 53 3.93 -0.84 20.67
C THR A 53 4.90 -1.27 21.78
N VAL A 54 5.07 -2.57 21.98
CA VAL A 54 5.98 -3.12 23.01
C VAL A 54 7.42 -2.71 22.73
N MET A 55 7.89 -2.85 21.49
CA MET A 55 9.25 -2.45 21.10
C MET A 55 9.50 -0.95 21.27
N ALA A 56 8.51 -0.11 20.97
CA ALA A 56 8.61 1.34 21.14
C ALA A 56 8.77 1.78 22.61
N THR A 57 8.38 0.95 23.58
CA THR A 57 8.54 1.28 25.01
C THR A 57 10.00 1.29 25.47
N GLY A 58 10.90 0.58 24.77
CA GLY A 58 12.28 0.36 25.21
C GLY A 58 12.43 -0.44 26.51
N ASN A 59 11.33 -0.96 27.08
CA ASN A 59 11.36 -1.75 28.30
C ASN A 59 11.91 -3.14 28.00
N LYS A 60 13.13 -3.42 28.48
CA LYS A 60 13.84 -4.69 28.22
C LYS A 60 13.00 -5.92 28.59
N TRP A 61 12.41 -5.92 29.79
CA TRP A 61 11.60 -7.04 30.27
C TRP A 61 10.37 -7.27 29.39
N ALA A 62 9.66 -6.21 29.01
CA ALA A 62 8.47 -6.32 28.17
C ALA A 62 8.81 -6.82 26.75
N MET A 63 9.92 -6.33 26.16
CA MET A 63 10.38 -6.78 24.85
C MET A 63 10.81 -8.25 24.85
N GLU A 64 11.59 -8.67 25.85
CA GLU A 64 12.06 -10.05 25.98
C GLU A 64 10.90 -11.02 26.24
N ASN A 65 9.95 -10.64 27.11
CA ASN A 65 8.76 -11.44 27.38
C ASN A 65 7.90 -11.61 26.12
N PHE A 66 7.61 -10.52 25.39
CA PHE A 66 6.85 -10.59 24.15
C PHE A 66 7.53 -11.50 23.12
N ASN A 67 8.85 -11.36 22.94
CA ASN A 67 9.61 -12.20 22.01
C ASN A 67 9.59 -13.67 22.44
N ALA A 68 9.67 -13.98 23.74
CA ALA A 68 9.63 -15.36 24.23
C ALA A 68 8.28 -16.06 24.02
N VAL A 69 7.16 -15.32 24.10
CA VAL A 69 5.80 -15.86 23.95
C VAL A 69 5.40 -16.07 22.48
N HIS A 70 5.97 -15.27 21.57
CA HIS A 70 5.55 -15.23 20.17
C HIS A 70 6.65 -15.67 19.18
N ASN A 71 7.72 -16.32 19.65
CA ASN A 71 8.75 -16.95 18.81
C ASN A 71 8.34 -18.37 18.37
#